data_AF-A0A6I1KN48-F1
#
_entry.id   AF-A0A6I1KN48-F1
#
_cell.length_a   1.000
_cell.length_b   1.000
_cell.length_c   1.000
_cell.angle_alpha   90.00
_cell.angle_beta   90.00
_cell.angle_gamma   90.00
#
_symmetry.space_group_name_H-M   'P 1'
#
loop_
_entity.id
_entity.type
_entity.pdbx_description
1 polymer ?
#
loop_
_entity_poly.entity_id
_entity_poly.type
_entity_poly.pdbx_seq_one_letter_code
_entity_poly.pdbx_strand_id
1 'polypeptide(L)'
;MRVLSEVVITNPRGWAVDTYVIIFLLELKKAVASKQFAVIPREKNNAFLARCGMTPAEREELVAGLTSHDYMSGPEYDRDYPKEQDIWKFKKRFGRREIYIKLKLVTKGNGYYAKCLSFHD
;
A
#
# COMPACT_ATOMS: atom_id res chain seq x y z
N MET A 1 -8.48 -22.30 32.69
CA MET A 1 -9.43 -21.16 32.73
C MET A 1 -8.67 -19.91 32.29
N ARG A 2 -9.27 -19.14 31.37
CA ARG A 2 -8.76 -17.99 30.60
C ARG A 2 -7.86 -18.35 29.40
N VAL A 3 -8.52 -18.67 28.28
CA VAL A 3 -8.00 -18.39 26.94
C VAL A 3 -7.94 -16.86 26.85
N LEU A 4 -6.75 -16.29 26.65
CA LEU A 4 -6.61 -14.88 26.33
C LEU A 4 -7.25 -14.69 24.95
N SER A 5 -8.42 -14.08 24.90
CA SER A 5 -9.05 -13.70 23.65
C SER A 5 -8.15 -12.67 22.97
N GLU A 6 -7.53 -13.05 21.86
CA GLU A 6 -6.85 -12.12 20.97
C GLU A 6 -7.85 -11.02 20.59
N VAL A 7 -7.51 -9.77 20.91
CA VAL A 7 -8.33 -8.62 20.54
C VAL A 7 -8.25 -8.50 19.01
N VAL A 8 -9.27 -9.01 18.32
CA VAL A 8 -9.41 -8.80 16.87
C VAL A 8 -9.64 -7.32 16.65
N ILE A 9 -8.62 -6.61 16.16
CA ILE A 9 -8.75 -5.20 15.78
C ILE A 9 -9.69 -5.16 14.57
N THR A 10 -10.84 -4.51 14.74
CA THR A 10 -11.83 -4.34 13.68
C THR A 10 -11.85 -2.90 13.16
N ASN A 11 -12.14 -2.72 11.88
CA ASN A 11 -12.35 -1.39 11.30
C ASN A 11 -13.74 -0.82 11.71
N PRO A 12 -14.11 0.43 11.35
CA PRO A 12 -15.42 1.01 11.70
C PRO A 12 -16.65 0.23 11.20
N ARG A 13 -16.46 -0.79 10.33
CA ARG A 13 -17.50 -1.71 9.84
C ARG A 13 -17.52 -3.06 10.58
N GLY A 14 -16.70 -3.25 11.62
CA GLY A 14 -16.71 -4.43 12.49
C GLY A 14 -15.99 -5.67 11.94
N TRP A 15 -15.22 -5.54 10.87
CA TRP A 15 -14.49 -6.66 10.24
C TRP A 15 -13.00 -6.62 10.66
N ALA A 16 -12.38 -7.80 10.82
CA ALA A 16 -10.97 -7.92 11.17
C ALA A 16 -10.07 -7.18 10.16
N VAL A 17 -9.21 -6.30 10.67
CA VAL A 17 -8.30 -5.47 9.85
C VAL A 17 -7.41 -6.34 8.96
N ASP A 18 -6.91 -7.46 9.49
CA ASP A 18 -6.00 -8.37 8.79
C ASP A 18 -6.59 -8.91 7.48
N THR A 19 -7.88 -9.26 7.49
CA THR A 19 -8.57 -9.77 6.29
C THR A 19 -8.61 -8.74 5.17
N TYR A 20 -8.86 -7.46 5.48
CA TYR A 20 -8.86 -6.42 4.44
C TYR A 20 -7.48 -6.07 3.94
N VAL A 21 -6.48 -6.04 4.83
CA VAL A 21 -5.09 -5.82 4.40
C VAL A 21 -4.70 -6.91 3.41
N ILE A 22 -5.06 -8.17 3.68
CA ILE A 22 -4.81 -9.29 2.78
C ILE A 22 -5.54 -9.10 1.44
N ILE A 23 -6.84 -8.77 1.45
CA ILE A 23 -7.62 -8.52 0.22
C ILE A 23 -7.02 -7.36 -0.59
N PHE A 24 -6.67 -6.26 0.07
CA PHE A 24 -6.02 -5.12 -0.58
C PHE A 24 -4.70 -5.52 -1.22
N LEU A 25 -3.84 -6.26 -0.50
CA LEU A 25 -2.57 -6.73 -1.02
C LEU A 25 -2.73 -7.69 -2.20
N LEU A 26 -3.76 -8.55 -2.20
CA LEU A 26 -4.07 -9.43 -3.33
C LEU A 26 -4.42 -8.62 -4.58
N GLU A 27 -5.31 -7.63 -4.46
CA GLU A 27 -5.70 -6.77 -5.58
C GLU A 27 -4.56 -5.86 -6.06
N LEU A 28 -3.75 -5.36 -5.13
CA LEU A 28 -2.51 -4.63 -5.43
C LEU A 28 -1.56 -5.47 -6.28
N LYS A 29 -1.31 -6.72 -5.86
CA LYS A 29 -0.39 -7.62 -6.58
C LYS A 29 -0.91 -7.95 -7.98
N LYS A 30 -2.23 -8.14 -8.14
CA LYS A 30 -2.85 -8.29 -9.47
C LYS A 30 -2.62 -7.05 -10.34
N ALA A 31 -2.86 -5.84 -9.80
CA ALA A 31 -2.66 -4.60 -10.52
C ALA A 31 -1.20 -4.41 -10.96
N VAL A 32 -0.22 -4.68 -10.07
CA VAL A 32 1.21 -4.63 -10.39
C VAL A 32 1.57 -5.66 -11.48
N ALA A 33 1.12 -6.91 -11.35
CA ALA A 33 1.35 -7.96 -12.34
C ALA A 33 0.78 -7.61 -13.72
N SER A 34 -0.36 -6.93 -13.77
CA SER A 34 -0.98 -6.42 -15.00
C SER A 34 -0.45 -5.07 -15.49
N LYS A 35 0.68 -4.59 -14.94
CA LYS A 35 1.28 -3.28 -15.28
C LYS A 35 0.33 -2.09 -15.09
N GLN A 36 -0.64 -2.23 -14.19
CA GLN A 36 -1.58 -1.19 -13.77
C GLN A 36 -1.11 -0.56 -12.45
N PHE A 37 0.13 -0.09 -12.43
CA PHE A 37 0.76 0.51 -11.25
C PHE A 37 1.59 1.73 -11.64
N ALA A 38 1.57 2.78 -10.82
CA ALA A 38 2.53 3.87 -10.92
C ALA A 38 2.82 4.52 -9.57
N VAL A 39 4.08 4.94 -9.41
CA VAL A 39 4.45 5.94 -8.40
C VAL A 39 4.11 7.32 -8.93
N ILE A 40 3.21 8.01 -8.22
CA ILE A 40 2.77 9.35 -8.59
C ILE A 40 3.94 10.32 -8.42
N PRO A 41 4.30 11.11 -9.45
CA PRO A 41 5.39 12.06 -9.35
C PRO A 41 5.03 13.15 -8.34
N ARG A 42 5.81 13.23 -7.27
CA ARG A 42 5.75 14.27 -6.25
C ARG A 42 7.17 14.62 -5.87
N GLU A 43 7.41 15.87 -5.44
CA GLU A 43 8.76 16.36 -5.13
C GLU A 43 9.54 15.40 -4.21
N LYS A 44 8.94 14.95 -3.11
CA LYS A 44 9.56 13.98 -2.18
C LYS A 44 9.86 12.62 -2.82
N ASN A 45 8.93 12.07 -3.60
CA ASN A 45 9.12 10.81 -4.29
C ASN A 45 10.26 10.93 -5.30
N ASN A 46 10.27 12.00 -6.10
CA ASN A 46 11.27 12.24 -7.13
C ASN A 46 12.67 12.44 -6.51
N ALA A 47 12.77 13.23 -5.44
CA ALA A 47 14.02 13.45 -4.71
C ALA A 47 14.56 12.15 -4.09
N PHE A 48 13.68 11.32 -3.52
CA PHE A 48 14.07 10.01 -3.01
C PHE A 48 14.55 9.08 -4.13
N LEU A 49 13.79 8.97 -5.22
CA LEU A 49 14.10 8.09 -6.35
C LEU A 49 15.39 8.48 -7.06
N ALA A 50 15.63 9.79 -7.25
CA ALA A 50 16.88 10.29 -7.80
C ALA A 50 18.08 9.97 -6.90
N ARG A 51 17.91 10.05 -5.58
CA ARG A 51 18.96 9.73 -4.60
C ARG A 51 19.24 8.24 -4.47
N CYS A 52 18.20 7.40 -4.53
CA CYS A 52 18.34 5.96 -4.32
C CYS A 52 18.66 5.18 -5.60
N GLY A 53 18.43 5.76 -6.78
CA GLY A 53 18.69 5.13 -8.08
C GLY A 53 17.75 3.96 -8.40
N MET A 54 16.62 3.84 -7.70
CA MET A 54 15.71 2.71 -7.84
C MET A 54 14.99 2.73 -9.20
N THR A 55 15.11 1.63 -9.92
CA THR A 55 14.47 1.43 -11.22
C THR A 55 12.94 1.28 -11.10
N PRO A 56 12.18 1.45 -12.20
CA PRO A 56 10.77 1.07 -12.23
C PRO A 56 10.51 -0.39 -11.78
N ALA A 57 11.35 -1.33 -12.21
CA ALA A 57 11.19 -2.75 -11.91
C ALA A 57 11.38 -3.05 -10.41
N GLU A 58 12.41 -2.49 -9.78
CA GLU A 58 12.64 -2.66 -8.33
C GLU A 58 11.50 -2.06 -7.49
N ARG A 59 10.90 -0.95 -7.94
CA ARG A 59 9.71 -0.37 -7.29
C ARG A 59 8.51 -1.31 -7.37
N GLU A 60 8.26 -1.88 -8.55
CA GLU A 60 7.20 -2.86 -8.75
C GLU A 60 7.43 -4.11 -7.88
N GLU A 61 8.65 -4.63 -7.86
CA GLU A 61 9.03 -5.80 -7.06
C GLU A 61 8.85 -5.53 -5.56
N LEU A 62 9.30 -4.37 -5.08
CA LEU A 62 9.15 -3.99 -3.67
C LEU A 62 7.68 -3.90 -3.27
N VAL A 63 6.84 -3.30 -4.10
CA VAL A 63 5.40 -3.16 -3.84
C VAL A 63 4.67 -4.51 -3.94
N ALA A 64 5.05 -5.35 -4.92
CA ALA A 64 4.52 -6.72 -5.02
C ALA A 64 4.95 -7.61 -3.83
N GLY A 65 6.10 -7.32 -3.23
CA GLY A 65 6.64 -7.99 -2.05
C GLY A 65 6.06 -7.53 -0.70
N LEU A 66 5.07 -6.62 -0.70
CA LEU A 66 4.38 -6.22 0.53
C LEU A 66 3.55 -7.37 1.12
N THR A 67 3.58 -7.42 2.45
CA THR A 67 2.87 -8.38 3.30
C THR A 67 2.07 -7.66 4.37
N SER A 68 1.19 -8.37 5.08
CA SER A 68 0.47 -7.81 6.24
C SER A 68 1.40 -7.36 7.36
N HIS A 69 2.62 -7.88 7.46
CA HIS A 69 3.61 -7.42 8.44
C HIS A 69 4.21 -6.05 8.10
N ASP A 70 4.15 -5.65 6.83
CA ASP A 70 4.63 -4.34 6.37
C ASP A 70 3.55 -3.26 6.55
N TYR A 71 2.34 -3.64 6.95
CA TYR A 71 1.21 -2.73 7.12
C TYR A 71 1.36 -1.87 8.37
N MET A 72 1.17 -0.56 8.21
CA MET A 72 1.21 0.41 9.31
C MET A 72 -0.19 0.85 9.74
N SER A 73 -0.99 1.35 8.80
CA SER A 73 -2.31 1.90 9.07
C SER A 73 -3.15 2.05 7.81
N GLY A 74 -4.46 2.23 8.00
CA GLY A 74 -5.46 2.23 6.95
C GLY A 74 -6.70 1.39 7.32
N PRO A 75 -7.60 1.17 6.37
CA PRO A 75 -7.89 2.12 5.29
C PRO A 75 -8.17 3.51 5.88
N GLU A 76 -7.56 4.55 5.32
CA GLU A 76 -7.84 5.95 5.66
C GLU A 76 -8.61 6.62 4.53
N TYR A 77 -9.62 7.39 4.91
CA TYR A 77 -10.41 8.14 3.94
C TYR A 77 -9.55 9.15 3.19
N ASP A 78 -9.61 9.13 1.87
CA ASP A 78 -8.99 10.15 1.03
C ASP A 78 -9.83 11.44 1.09
N ARG A 79 -9.39 12.39 1.92
CA ARG A 79 -10.09 13.68 2.12
C ARG A 79 -9.99 14.60 0.91
N ASP A 80 -8.92 14.47 0.12
CA ASP A 80 -8.69 15.31 -1.06
C ASP A 80 -9.54 14.81 -2.23
N TYR A 81 -9.76 13.49 -2.29
CA TYR A 81 -10.63 12.85 -3.27
C TYR A 81 -11.67 11.93 -2.61
N PRO A 82 -12.71 12.51 -1.99
CA PRO A 82 -13.81 11.81 -1.31
C PRO A 82 -14.49 10.68 -2.08
N LYS A 83 -14.41 10.76 -3.42
CA LYS A 83 -15.03 9.82 -4.37
C LYS A 83 -14.07 8.70 -4.79
N GLU A 84 -12.80 8.77 -4.43
CA GLU A 84 -11.82 7.72 -4.68
C GLU A 84 -11.70 6.79 -3.47
N GLN A 85 -11.14 5.60 -3.69
CA GLN A 85 -10.98 4.55 -2.67
C GLN A 85 -9.96 4.91 -1.59
N ASP A 86 -10.01 4.17 -0.48
CA ASP A 86 -9.20 4.36 0.72
C ASP A 86 -7.68 4.29 0.50
N ILE A 87 -6.94 4.96 1.38
CA ILE A 87 -5.48 5.01 1.43
C ILE A 87 -4.95 3.98 2.44
N TRP A 88 -3.91 3.27 2.03
CA TRP A 88 -3.24 2.24 2.82
C TRP A 88 -1.76 2.59 2.98
N LYS A 89 -1.24 2.46 4.20
CA LYS A 89 0.13 2.84 4.55
C LYS A 89 0.94 1.61 4.93
N PHE A 90 2.11 1.51 4.34
CA PHE A 90 3.06 0.43 4.58
C PHE A 90 4.44 0.99 4.84
N LYS A 91 5.29 0.14 5.42
CA LYS A 91 6.70 0.41 5.62
C LYS A 91 7.50 -0.84 5.28
N LYS A 92 8.46 -0.71 4.37
CA LYS A 92 9.24 -1.85 3.86
C LYS A 92 10.72 -1.53 3.84
N ARG A 93 11.54 -2.49 4.27
CA ARG A 93 12.99 -2.37 4.18
C ARG A 93 13.49 -2.62 2.75
N PHE A 94 14.36 -1.76 2.26
CA PHE A 94 15.11 -1.93 1.01
C PHE A 94 16.58 -1.59 1.24
N GLY A 95 17.45 -2.61 1.23
CA GLY A 95 18.83 -2.48 1.68
C GLY A 95 18.90 -2.01 3.14
N ARG A 96 19.54 -0.85 3.36
CA ARG A 96 19.67 -0.20 4.69
C ARG A 96 18.60 0.86 4.95
N ARG A 97 17.65 1.04 4.03
CA ARG A 97 16.62 2.07 4.11
C ARG A 97 15.30 1.44 4.50
N GLU A 98 14.47 2.24 5.13
CA GLU A 98 13.10 1.90 5.40
C GLU A 98 12.22 2.85 4.57
N ILE A 99 11.40 2.28 3.69
CA ILE A 99 10.61 3.04 2.72
C ILE A 99 9.18 3.10 3.23
N TYR A 100 8.69 4.31 3.41
CA TYR A 100 7.30 4.63 3.65
C TYR A 100 6.51 4.67 2.34
N ILE A 101 5.39 3.94 2.32
CA ILE A 101 4.62 3.71 1.10
C ILE A 101 3.15 4.02 1.37
N LYS A 102 2.56 4.94 0.60
CA LYS A 102 1.11 5.20 0.57
C LYS A 102 0.52 4.68 -0.72
N LEU A 103 -0.46 3.79 -0.64
CA LEU A 103 -1.10 3.16 -1.80
C LEU A 103 -2.60 3.41 -1.79
N LYS A 104 -3.18 3.43 -2.99
CA LYS A 104 -4.63 3.31 -3.20
C LYS A 104 -4.91 2.54 -4.48
N LEU A 105 -6.04 1.83 -4.52
CA LEU A 105 -6.53 1.12 -5.70
C LEU A 105 -7.69 1.91 -6.30
N VAL A 106 -7.60 2.30 -7.56
CA VAL A 106 -8.68 3.00 -8.27
C VAL A 106 -9.30 2.04 -9.27
N THR A 107 -10.62 1.91 -9.28
CA THR A 107 -11.31 1.04 -10.24
C THR A 107 -10.97 1.45 -11.66
N LYS A 108 -10.61 0.47 -12.50
CA LYS A 108 -10.30 0.67 -13.92
C LYS A 108 -10.78 -0.55 -14.70
N GLY A 109 -11.84 -0.40 -15.48
CA GLY A 109 -12.51 -1.52 -16.15
C GLY A 109 -12.94 -2.58 -15.15
N ASN A 110 -12.56 -3.84 -15.39
CA ASN A 110 -12.89 -4.98 -14.52
C ASN A 110 -11.85 -5.23 -13.40
N GLY A 111 -10.93 -4.30 -13.16
CA GLY A 111 -9.89 -4.43 -12.16
C GLY A 111 -9.50 -3.11 -11.52
N TYR A 112 -8.25 -3.00 -11.08
CA TYR A 112 -7.73 -1.83 -10.39
C TYR A 112 -6.47 -1.28 -11.05
N TYR A 113 -6.34 0.04 -10.96
CA TYR A 113 -5.09 0.76 -11.15
C TYR A 113 -4.54 1.20 -9.79
N ALA A 114 -3.35 0.71 -9.45
CA ALA A 114 -2.68 1.02 -8.19
C ALA A 114 -1.89 2.33 -8.31
N LYS A 115 -2.26 3.33 -7.51
CA LYS A 115 -1.50 4.58 -7.37
C LYS A 115 -0.66 4.50 -6.10
N CYS A 116 0.65 4.71 -6.23
CA CYS A 116 1.55 4.92 -5.11
C CYS A 116 1.77 6.41 -4.89
N LEU A 117 1.10 6.95 -3.87
CA LEU A 117 1.05 8.39 -3.57
C LEU A 117 2.32 8.88 -2.87
N SER A 118 2.93 8.02 -2.07
CA SER A 118 4.18 8.28 -1.35
C SER A 118 5.09 7.07 -1.48
N PHE A 119 6.34 7.31 -1.83
CA PHE A 119 7.40 6.32 -1.95
C PHE A 119 8.73 7.00 -1.62
N HIS A 120 9.04 7.08 -0.34
CA HIS A 120 10.24 7.75 0.16
C HIS A 120 10.61 7.22 1.55
N ASP A 121 11.77 7.61 2.07
CA ASP A 121 12.19 7.36 3.45
C ASP A 121 11.38 8.16 4.49
#